data_AF-A0A2D6HAQ3-F1
#
_entry.id   AF-A0A2D6HAQ3-F1
#
_cell.length_a   1.000
_cell.length_b   1.000
_cell.length_c   1.000
_cell.angle_alpha   90.00
_cell.angle_beta   90.00
_cell.angle_gamma   90.00
#
_symmetry.space_group_name_H-M   'P 1'
#
loop_
_entity.id
_entity.type
_entity.pdbx_description
1 polymer ?
#
loop_
_entity_poly.entity_id
_entity_poly.type
_entity_poly.pdbx_seq_one_letter_code
_entity_poly.pdbx_strand_id
1 'polypeptide(L)'
;MFSIDLTGTTTGSEGQNESLCYYWGTSGIEADMWFCWTADATGVTTATTCALASFDTKLAAYPGCDCPTDGTALACNDDACGGFQSSISWPTTSQTTCTLQVGTFPGATGGLGAIDISTAPPPGPGFALCFGDGNGTPCPCANSDGPGAGCRNTTGVGCELAATGSNSVLADDLVLTATGALAAQPGLFFQGENFINGGNGLAFGDGLRCCGSNVFRVQIVFPDASGTASTSESVAENGGAQSGDTRCYQSWYRDPSGGGVCGWAFNLSNAYSVSWTF
;
A
#
# COMPACT_ATOMS: atom_id res chain seq x y z
N MET A 1 -3.80 8.82 21.41
CA MET A 1 -2.92 9.92 21.88
C MET A 1 -1.95 9.46 22.96
N PHE A 2 -0.66 9.74 22.77
CA PHE A 2 0.44 9.43 23.68
C PHE A 2 1.28 10.68 23.94
N SER A 3 1.77 10.89 25.16
CA SER A 3 2.65 12.02 25.49
C SER A 3 4.06 11.83 24.94
N ILE A 4 4.68 12.91 24.47
CA ILE A 4 6.09 12.97 24.08
C ILE A 4 6.81 14.05 24.88
N ASP A 5 8.07 13.80 25.23
CA ASP A 5 8.96 14.77 25.88
C ASP A 5 10.32 14.73 25.18
N LEU A 6 10.58 15.75 24.34
CA LEU A 6 11.82 15.86 23.59
C LEU A 6 12.81 16.85 24.23
N THR A 7 12.62 17.23 25.51
CA THR A 7 13.46 18.25 26.16
C THR A 7 14.89 17.80 26.48
N GLY A 8 15.14 16.48 26.53
CA GLY A 8 16.44 15.89 26.84
C GLY A 8 16.79 14.67 25.98
N THR A 9 16.08 14.47 24.88
CA THR A 9 16.34 13.39 23.92
C THR A 9 17.62 13.66 23.12
N THR A 10 18.21 12.60 22.59
CA THR A 10 19.45 12.64 21.81
C THR A 10 19.22 12.01 20.45
N THR A 11 19.93 12.47 19.43
CA THR A 11 19.85 11.90 18.08
C THR A 11 20.75 10.67 17.94
N GLY A 12 20.16 9.53 17.54
CA GLY A 12 20.89 8.33 17.14
C GLY A 12 21.37 8.37 15.69
N SER A 13 22.03 7.30 15.24
CA SER A 13 22.35 7.10 13.82
C SER A 13 21.17 6.55 13.02
N GLU A 14 20.20 5.99 13.72
CA GLU A 14 19.06 5.27 13.18
C GLU A 14 18.01 6.22 12.58
N GLY A 15 17.41 5.82 11.47
CA GLY A 15 16.37 6.61 10.79
C GLY A 15 16.86 7.89 10.11
N GLN A 16 18.18 8.15 10.10
CA GLN A 16 18.73 9.41 9.59
C GLN A 16 18.95 9.42 8.07
N ASN A 17 18.87 8.27 7.39
CA ASN A 17 19.16 8.12 5.96
C ASN A 17 17.93 7.66 5.17
N GLU A 18 16.87 8.46 5.23
CA GLU A 18 15.60 8.18 4.57
C GLU A 18 15.31 9.19 3.47
N SER A 19 15.19 8.72 2.23
CA SER A 19 14.89 9.57 1.07
C SER A 19 13.54 10.27 1.20
N LEU A 20 12.54 9.58 1.79
CA LEU A 20 11.23 10.16 2.10
C LEU A 20 11.30 11.29 3.13
N CYS A 21 12.34 11.32 3.97
CA CYS A 21 12.54 12.36 4.98
C CYS A 21 13.36 13.55 4.48
N TYR A 22 13.79 13.56 3.21
CA TYR A 22 14.68 14.58 2.71
C TYR A 22 13.94 15.90 2.43
N TYR A 23 13.90 16.75 3.46
CA TYR A 23 13.27 18.05 3.43
C TYR A 23 14.31 19.13 3.71
N TRP A 24 14.25 20.22 2.95
CA TRP A 24 15.11 21.40 3.14
C TRP A 24 16.61 21.11 3.27
N GLY A 25 17.09 20.07 2.57
CA GLY A 25 18.50 19.70 2.54
C GLY A 25 18.95 18.71 3.63
N THR A 26 18.01 18.10 4.37
CA THR A 26 18.32 17.10 5.40
C THR A 26 17.28 15.99 5.48
N SER A 27 17.74 14.75 5.63
CA SER A 27 16.91 13.59 6.00
C SER A 27 16.77 13.43 7.51
N GLY A 28 17.57 14.14 8.31
CA GLY A 28 17.67 13.91 9.74
C GLY A 28 16.39 14.20 10.50
N ILE A 29 16.17 13.43 11.56
CA ILE A 29 15.16 13.63 12.60
C ILE A 29 15.92 13.66 13.92
N GLU A 30 16.04 14.84 14.52
CA GLU A 30 16.87 15.05 15.70
C GLU A 30 16.05 14.92 17.00
N ALA A 31 16.75 14.75 18.12
CA ALA A 31 16.16 14.78 19.47
C ALA A 31 14.89 13.93 19.57
N ASP A 32 14.99 12.65 19.26
CA ASP A 32 13.87 11.78 18.95
C ASP A 32 13.48 10.80 20.07
N MET A 33 12.22 10.37 20.00
CA MET A 33 11.66 9.24 20.74
C MET A 33 11.16 8.19 19.77
N TRP A 34 11.24 6.93 20.18
CA TRP A 34 10.84 5.79 19.37
C TRP A 34 9.68 5.04 20.01
N PHE A 35 8.67 4.71 19.20
CA PHE A 35 7.52 3.92 19.61
C PHE A 35 7.41 2.66 18.75
N CYS A 36 7.23 1.51 19.39
CA CYS A 36 6.71 0.32 18.71
C CYS A 36 5.18 0.37 18.77
N TRP A 37 4.53 0.46 17.61
CA TRP A 37 3.07 0.52 17.50
C TRP A 37 2.55 -0.73 16.79
N THR A 38 1.43 -1.27 17.27
CA THR A 38 0.71 -2.39 16.64
C THR A 38 -0.64 -1.89 16.16
N ALA A 39 -0.96 -2.17 14.91
CA ALA A 39 -2.23 -1.75 14.35
C ALA A 39 -3.42 -2.48 14.96
N ASP A 40 -4.44 -1.73 15.35
CA ASP A 40 -5.73 -2.26 15.79
C ASP A 40 -6.67 -2.55 14.62
N ALA A 41 -6.50 -1.85 13.49
CA ALA A 41 -7.31 -2.00 12.29
C ALA A 41 -6.48 -2.07 10.99
N THR A 42 -7.12 -2.55 9.93
CA THR A 42 -6.60 -2.46 8.55
C THR A 42 -7.11 -1.18 7.92
N GLY A 43 -6.22 -0.41 7.29
CA GLY A 43 -6.60 0.86 6.67
C GLY A 43 -5.41 1.79 6.43
N VAL A 44 -5.67 3.09 6.46
CA VAL A 44 -4.62 4.12 6.44
C VAL A 44 -4.44 4.63 7.86
N THR A 45 -3.26 4.36 8.41
CA THR A 45 -2.88 4.90 9.71
C THR A 45 -2.31 6.29 9.51
N THR A 46 -2.74 7.24 10.34
CA THR A 46 -2.19 8.59 10.44
C THR A 46 -1.58 8.78 11.82
N ALA A 47 -0.34 9.27 11.86
CA ALA A 47 0.29 9.74 13.08
C ALA A 47 0.58 11.25 12.96
N THR A 48 0.18 12.03 13.96
CA THR A 48 0.27 13.49 13.89
C THR A 48 0.60 14.14 15.24
N THR A 49 1.39 15.21 15.17
CA THR A 49 1.67 16.15 16.28
C THR A 49 0.90 17.48 16.11
N CYS A 50 0.05 17.58 15.08
CA CYS A 50 -0.66 18.81 14.77
C CYS A 50 -1.60 19.22 15.90
N ALA A 51 -1.50 20.49 16.33
CA ALA A 51 -2.16 21.04 17.52
C ALA A 51 -1.86 20.30 18.85
N LEU A 52 -0.87 19.39 18.85
CA LEU A 52 -0.46 18.58 20.01
C LEU A 52 0.98 18.85 20.46
N ALA A 53 1.75 19.57 19.66
CA ALA A 53 3.07 20.09 20.02
C ALA A 53 3.13 21.61 19.76
N SER A 54 4.13 22.31 20.30
CA SER A 54 4.32 23.75 20.05
C SER A 54 5.71 24.09 19.49
N PHE A 55 6.37 23.09 18.91
CA PHE A 55 7.72 23.14 18.37
C PHE A 55 7.74 22.46 17.00
N ASP A 56 8.84 22.64 16.28
CA ASP A 56 9.06 22.11 14.95
C ASP A 56 9.36 20.60 15.04
N THR A 57 8.39 19.78 14.63
CA THR A 57 8.45 18.32 14.73
C THR A 57 8.87 17.71 13.41
N LYS A 58 9.35 16.47 13.46
CA LYS A 58 9.51 15.64 12.28
C LYS A 58 9.18 14.19 12.64
N LEU A 59 8.39 13.54 11.78
CA LEU A 59 7.87 12.20 12.00
C LEU A 59 8.32 11.26 10.89
N ALA A 60 8.66 10.01 11.26
CA ALA A 60 8.81 8.91 10.32
C ALA A 60 8.19 7.61 10.87
N ALA A 61 7.71 6.75 9.97
CA ALA A 61 7.25 5.40 10.28
C ALA A 61 8.09 4.36 9.53
N TYR A 62 8.37 3.22 10.17
CA TYR A 62 9.21 2.14 9.62
C TYR A 62 8.55 0.78 9.82
N PRO A 63 8.78 -0.22 8.94
CA PRO A 63 8.25 -1.57 9.11
C PRO A 63 8.81 -2.26 10.36
N GLY A 64 7.98 -3.05 11.05
CA GLY A 64 8.42 -3.86 12.20
C GLY A 64 8.58 -3.03 13.48
N CYS A 65 9.14 -3.64 14.53
CA CYS A 65 9.55 -2.91 15.75
C CYS A 65 11.06 -2.97 15.98
N ASP A 66 11.81 -3.36 14.95
CA ASP A 66 13.26 -3.41 14.97
C ASP A 66 13.85 -2.03 14.64
N CYS A 67 15.16 -1.92 14.82
CA CYS A 67 15.92 -0.78 14.35
C CYS A 67 15.72 -0.62 12.83
N PRO A 68 15.33 0.57 12.33
CA PRO A 68 15.08 0.76 10.92
C PRO A 68 16.35 0.56 10.09
N THR A 69 16.18 -0.04 8.91
CA THR A 69 17.23 -0.10 7.89
C THR A 69 17.12 1.12 6.99
N ASP A 70 18.25 1.67 6.54
CA ASP A 70 18.27 2.82 5.63
C ASP A 70 17.36 2.63 4.41
N GLY A 71 16.56 3.64 4.12
CA GLY A 71 15.67 3.70 2.95
C GLY A 71 14.39 2.87 3.12
N THR A 72 14.03 2.47 4.34
CA THR A 72 12.82 1.65 4.60
C THR A 72 11.65 2.43 5.17
N ALA A 73 11.74 3.76 5.31
CA ALA A 73 10.62 4.56 5.81
C ALA A 73 9.34 4.30 4.99
N LEU A 74 8.24 4.05 5.69
CA LEU A 74 6.89 3.92 5.15
C LEU A 74 6.28 5.29 4.81
N ALA A 75 6.59 6.29 5.63
CA ALA A 75 6.16 7.67 5.48
C ALA A 75 7.07 8.59 6.30
N CYS A 76 7.22 9.84 5.86
CA CYS A 76 7.92 10.87 6.60
C CYS A 76 7.35 12.26 6.32
N ASN A 77 7.44 13.18 7.27
CA ASN A 77 7.01 14.56 7.12
C ASN A 77 7.63 15.45 8.20
N ASP A 78 8.02 16.68 7.84
CA ASP A 78 8.43 17.75 8.75
C ASP A 78 7.30 18.77 8.99
N ASP A 79 6.81 19.39 7.92
CA ASP A 79 5.80 20.45 8.00
C ASP A 79 4.42 19.98 7.48
N ALA A 80 3.41 20.21 8.31
CA ALA A 80 2.00 19.94 8.04
C ALA A 80 1.09 20.93 8.79
N CYS A 81 -0.21 20.85 8.50
CA CYS A 81 -1.25 21.59 9.23
C CYS A 81 -1.08 23.12 9.22
N GLY A 82 -0.36 23.66 8.23
CA GLY A 82 -0.10 25.10 8.08
C GLY A 82 0.95 25.66 9.06
N GLY A 83 1.75 24.81 9.68
CA GLY A 83 2.83 25.20 10.59
C GLY A 83 3.98 24.18 10.58
N PHE A 84 4.77 24.19 11.65
CA PHE A 84 5.97 23.34 11.82
C PHE A 84 5.69 22.00 12.50
N GLN A 85 4.43 21.60 12.63
CA GLN A 85 4.07 20.31 13.19
C GLN A 85 3.93 19.31 12.05
N SER A 86 4.01 18.01 12.33
CA SER A 86 4.04 17.00 11.28
C SER A 86 2.81 16.09 11.30
N SER A 87 2.50 15.54 10.14
CA SER A 87 1.51 14.49 9.97
C SER A 87 1.97 13.52 8.89
N ILE A 88 2.04 12.24 9.22
CA ILE A 88 2.39 11.16 8.31
C ILE A 88 1.23 10.18 8.16
N SER A 89 1.11 9.54 7.01
CA SER A 89 0.10 8.50 6.78
C SER A 89 0.67 7.35 5.95
N TRP A 90 0.33 6.12 6.32
CA TRP A 90 0.79 4.92 5.62
C TRP A 90 -0.28 3.81 5.64
N PRO A 91 -0.33 2.95 4.61
CA PRO A 91 -1.18 1.76 4.64
C PRO A 91 -0.75 0.82 5.76
N THR A 92 -1.72 0.22 6.43
CA THR A 92 -1.51 -0.68 7.56
C THR A 92 -2.48 -1.85 7.50
N THR A 93 -2.02 -3.04 7.90
CA THR A 93 -2.87 -4.21 8.12
C THR A 93 -3.03 -4.43 9.63
N SER A 94 -4.23 -4.81 10.09
CA SER A 94 -4.48 -5.12 11.50
C SER A 94 -3.44 -6.12 12.04
N GLN A 95 -2.95 -5.86 13.25
CA GLN A 95 -1.90 -6.61 13.96
C GLN A 95 -0.50 -6.55 13.34
N THR A 96 -0.28 -5.78 12.27
CA THR A 96 1.09 -5.46 11.84
C THR A 96 1.71 -4.41 12.74
N THR A 97 3.02 -4.48 12.90
CA THR A 97 3.79 -3.56 13.74
C THR A 97 4.59 -2.57 12.90
N CYS A 98 4.73 -1.34 13.39
CA CYS A 98 5.65 -0.34 12.86
C CYS A 98 6.40 0.38 13.99
N THR A 99 7.60 0.87 13.68
CA THR A 99 8.36 1.75 14.56
C THR A 99 8.07 3.19 14.14
N LEU A 100 7.69 4.06 15.07
CA LEU A 100 7.55 5.49 14.84
C LEU A 100 8.72 6.24 15.46
N GLN A 101 9.39 7.06 14.65
CA GLN A 101 10.37 8.04 15.10
C GLN A 101 9.69 9.39 15.22
N VAL A 102 9.74 9.97 16.41
CA VAL A 102 9.12 11.25 16.74
C VAL A 102 10.21 12.18 17.25
N GLY A 103 10.65 13.10 16.40
CA GLY A 103 11.71 14.03 16.76
C GLY A 103 11.41 15.46 16.33
N THR A 104 12.46 16.24 16.19
CA THR A 104 12.43 17.61 15.71
C THR A 104 13.06 17.70 14.32
N PHE A 105 12.67 18.72 13.56
CA PHE A 105 13.50 19.13 12.44
C PHE A 105 14.92 19.50 12.94
N PRO A 106 15.99 19.19 12.19
CA PRO A 106 17.34 19.46 12.63
C PRO A 106 17.59 20.92 13.05
N GLY A 107 18.10 21.11 14.27
CA GLY A 107 18.35 22.42 14.88
C GLY A 107 17.17 23.07 15.61
N ALA A 108 15.96 22.48 15.57
CA ALA A 108 14.84 22.95 16.37
C ALA A 108 14.96 22.53 17.84
N THR A 109 14.33 23.28 18.74
CA THR A 109 14.30 22.96 20.17
C THR A 109 13.09 22.07 20.47
N GLY A 110 13.33 20.88 21.01
CA GLY A 110 12.29 19.97 21.47
C GLY A 110 11.53 20.49 22.70
N GLY A 111 10.36 19.89 22.96
CA GLY A 111 9.50 20.27 24.08
C GLY A 111 8.54 19.16 24.50
N LEU A 112 7.63 19.52 25.39
CA LEU A 112 6.51 18.66 25.78
C LEU A 112 5.41 18.74 24.74
N GLY A 113 4.86 17.59 24.36
CA GLY A 113 3.74 17.50 23.44
C GLY A 113 3.03 16.16 23.50
N ALA A 114 2.27 15.86 22.46
CA ALA A 114 1.68 14.56 22.24
C ALA A 114 1.72 14.18 20.76
N ILE A 115 1.60 12.89 20.52
CA ILE A 115 1.32 12.31 19.21
C ILE A 115 -0.02 11.59 19.28
N ASP A 116 -0.87 11.80 18.28
CA ASP A 116 -2.06 11.00 18.08
C ASP A 116 -1.86 10.05 16.90
N ILE A 117 -2.33 8.81 17.07
CA ILE A 117 -2.20 7.74 16.08
C ILE A 117 -3.59 7.14 15.93
N SER A 118 -4.11 7.15 14.71
CA SER A 118 -5.43 6.60 14.40
C SER A 118 -5.40 5.92 13.04
N THR A 119 -6.18 4.85 12.89
CA THR A 119 -6.34 4.15 11.63
C THR A 119 -7.74 4.39 11.10
N ALA A 120 -7.84 5.08 9.98
CA ALA A 120 -9.07 5.16 9.22
C ALA A 120 -9.17 3.91 8.32
N PRO A 121 -10.37 3.38 8.04
CA PRO A 121 -10.53 2.41 6.98
C PRO A 121 -9.95 2.98 5.67
N PRO A 122 -9.51 2.13 4.73
CA PRO A 122 -8.97 2.60 3.46
C PRO A 122 -9.94 3.59 2.78
N PRO A 123 -9.44 4.60 2.05
CA PRO A 123 -10.28 5.39 1.16
C PRO A 123 -10.75 4.49 0.01
N GLY A 124 -11.88 3.82 0.24
CA GLY A 124 -12.42 2.79 -0.65
C GLY A 124 -12.69 1.48 0.10
N PRO A 125 -13.18 0.46 -0.60
CA PRO A 125 -13.55 -0.81 0.00
C PRO A 125 -12.34 -1.63 0.50
N GLY A 126 -11.12 -1.17 0.25
CA GLY A 126 -9.92 -1.95 0.48
C GLY A 126 -8.63 -1.21 0.14
N PHE A 127 -7.52 -1.94 0.00
CA PHE A 127 -6.22 -1.36 -0.34
C PHE A 127 -5.49 -2.16 -1.41
N ALA A 128 -4.73 -1.46 -2.25
CA ALA A 128 -3.88 -2.06 -3.27
C ALA A 128 -2.55 -2.56 -2.67
N LEU A 129 -2.02 -3.64 -3.21
CA LEU A 129 -0.77 -4.28 -2.80
C LEU A 129 -0.13 -5.04 -3.97
N CYS A 130 1.07 -5.57 -3.77
CA CYS A 130 1.77 -6.40 -4.76
C CYS A 130 2.05 -5.66 -6.08
N PHE A 131 2.66 -4.49 -5.98
CA PHE A 131 3.05 -3.70 -7.15
C PHE A 131 4.23 -4.33 -7.88
N GLY A 132 4.27 -4.14 -9.20
CA GLY A 132 5.37 -4.52 -10.06
C GLY A 132 6.49 -3.47 -10.10
N ASP A 133 6.69 -2.72 -9.01
CA ASP A 133 7.62 -1.57 -8.96
C ASP A 133 9.05 -1.96 -8.56
N GLY A 134 9.27 -3.22 -8.16
CA GLY A 134 10.56 -3.74 -7.73
C GLY A 134 10.87 -3.58 -6.24
N ASN A 135 9.96 -3.01 -5.44
CA ASN A 135 10.12 -2.91 -3.98
C ASN A 135 9.78 -4.23 -3.25
N GLY A 136 9.00 -5.10 -3.89
CA GLY A 136 8.65 -6.45 -3.41
C GLY A 136 9.40 -7.57 -4.16
N THR A 137 8.68 -8.61 -4.58
CA THR A 137 9.25 -9.65 -5.45
C THR A 137 9.62 -9.02 -6.80
N PRO A 138 10.84 -9.21 -7.33
CA PRO A 138 11.20 -8.69 -8.64
C PRO A 138 10.29 -9.22 -9.75
N CYS A 139 9.85 -8.31 -10.61
CA CYS A 139 9.10 -8.66 -11.81
C CYS A 139 9.91 -9.61 -12.72
N PRO A 140 9.27 -10.61 -13.36
CA PRO A 140 9.94 -11.54 -14.27
C PRO A 140 10.74 -10.81 -15.35
N CYS A 141 11.89 -11.36 -15.78
CA CYS A 141 12.74 -10.76 -16.82
C CYS A 141 13.08 -9.25 -16.67
N ALA A 142 13.01 -8.72 -15.44
CA ALA A 142 13.21 -7.31 -15.11
C ALA A 142 12.21 -6.35 -15.79
N ASN A 143 10.96 -6.77 -16.02
CA ASN A 143 9.90 -5.92 -16.57
C ASN A 143 9.14 -5.10 -15.51
N SER A 144 9.83 -4.58 -14.50
CA SER A 144 9.22 -3.71 -13.49
C SER A 144 8.62 -2.43 -14.11
N ASP A 145 7.52 -1.95 -13.53
CA ASP A 145 6.89 -0.68 -13.89
C ASP A 145 7.05 0.41 -12.81
N GLY A 146 6.43 1.58 -13.01
CA GLY A 146 6.27 2.58 -11.97
C GLY A 146 5.34 2.13 -10.83
N PRO A 147 5.22 2.94 -9.76
CA PRO A 147 4.35 2.64 -8.63
C PRO A 147 2.88 2.59 -9.07
N GLY A 148 2.09 1.71 -8.43
CA GLY A 148 0.63 1.67 -8.57
C GLY A 148 0.07 0.59 -9.51
N ALA A 149 0.91 -0.13 -10.27
CA ALA A 149 0.46 -1.17 -11.20
C ALA A 149 1.24 -2.49 -11.01
N GLY A 150 0.82 -3.54 -11.74
CA GLY A 150 1.58 -4.78 -11.89
C GLY A 150 2.81 -4.64 -12.81
N CYS A 151 3.46 -5.75 -13.15
CA CYS A 151 4.61 -5.75 -14.07
C CYS A 151 4.20 -5.31 -15.49
N ARG A 152 5.12 -4.72 -16.26
CA ARG A 152 4.84 -4.20 -17.61
C ARG A 152 4.38 -5.30 -18.56
N ASN A 153 3.36 -5.01 -19.34
CA ASN A 153 2.93 -5.82 -20.49
C ASN A 153 3.52 -5.29 -21.80
N THR A 154 3.19 -5.90 -22.94
CA THR A 154 3.75 -5.54 -24.25
C THR A 154 3.42 -4.13 -24.74
N THR A 155 2.51 -3.41 -24.08
CA THR A 155 2.26 -1.99 -24.35
C THR A 155 3.27 -1.06 -23.67
N GLY A 156 4.08 -1.59 -22.75
CA GLY A 156 5.11 -0.86 -22.00
C GLY A 156 4.67 -0.32 -20.64
N VAL A 157 3.41 -0.53 -20.25
CA VAL A 157 2.87 -0.18 -18.92
C VAL A 157 2.36 -1.42 -18.20
N GLY A 158 2.31 -1.38 -16.87
CA GLY A 158 1.67 -2.37 -16.03
C GLY A 158 0.15 -2.19 -16.00
N CYS A 159 -0.55 -3.23 -15.52
CA CYS A 159 -1.99 -3.14 -15.29
C CYS A 159 -2.25 -2.79 -13.82
N GLU A 160 -3.01 -1.72 -13.59
CA GLU A 160 -3.50 -1.32 -12.27
C GLU A 160 -4.83 -2.00 -11.97
N LEU A 161 -5.02 -2.50 -10.76
CA LEU A 161 -6.29 -2.90 -10.20
C LEU A 161 -6.66 -1.96 -9.05
N ALA A 162 -7.81 -1.31 -9.19
CA ALA A 162 -8.44 -0.47 -8.19
C ALA A 162 -9.88 -0.91 -7.93
N ALA A 163 -10.49 -0.37 -6.88
CA ALA A 163 -11.88 -0.65 -6.56
C ALA A 163 -12.66 0.61 -6.14
N THR A 164 -13.95 0.62 -6.46
CA THR A 164 -14.93 1.63 -6.02
C THR A 164 -16.16 0.93 -5.41
N GLY A 165 -17.08 1.70 -4.82
CA GLY A 165 -18.20 1.16 -4.05
C GLY A 165 -17.84 0.93 -2.59
N SER A 166 -18.42 -0.11 -1.98
CA SER A 166 -18.20 -0.46 -0.58
C SER A 166 -17.70 -1.91 -0.42
N ASN A 167 -17.25 -2.22 0.79
CA ASN A 167 -16.90 -3.57 1.22
C ASN A 167 -18.07 -4.28 1.94
N SER A 168 -19.31 -3.81 1.74
CA SER A 168 -20.49 -4.42 2.35
C SER A 168 -21.05 -5.51 1.43
N VAL A 169 -21.21 -6.72 1.98
CA VAL A 169 -21.87 -7.82 1.27
C VAL A 169 -23.38 -7.56 1.09
N LEU A 170 -23.98 -6.70 1.90
CA LEU A 170 -25.40 -6.31 1.75
C LEU A 170 -25.59 -5.22 0.71
N ALA A 171 -24.65 -4.28 0.60
CA ALA A 171 -24.71 -3.23 -0.41
C ALA A 171 -24.45 -3.78 -1.81
N ASP A 172 -23.56 -4.79 -1.92
CA ASP A 172 -23.21 -5.48 -3.16
C ASP A 172 -22.87 -4.53 -4.33
N ASP A 173 -22.12 -3.48 -4.01
CA ASP A 173 -21.79 -2.38 -4.93
C ASP A 173 -20.29 -2.27 -5.25
N LEU A 174 -19.49 -3.26 -4.83
CA LEU A 174 -18.06 -3.31 -5.13
C LEU A 174 -17.83 -3.47 -6.64
N VAL A 175 -17.08 -2.53 -7.22
CA VAL A 175 -16.62 -2.62 -8.62
C VAL A 175 -15.10 -2.67 -8.64
N LEU A 176 -14.56 -3.75 -9.20
CA LEU A 176 -13.13 -3.87 -9.50
C LEU A 176 -12.87 -3.33 -10.90
N THR A 177 -11.85 -2.49 -11.06
CA THR A 177 -11.44 -1.92 -12.36
C THR A 177 -9.97 -2.18 -12.60
N ALA A 178 -9.67 -2.85 -13.72
CA ALA A 178 -8.34 -3.08 -14.24
C ALA A 178 -8.04 -2.11 -15.38
N THR A 179 -7.01 -1.27 -15.24
CA THR A 179 -6.60 -0.26 -16.21
C THR A 179 -5.21 -0.58 -16.75
N GLY A 180 -4.97 -0.37 -18.05
CA GLY A 180 -3.66 -0.63 -18.66
C GLY A 180 -3.45 -2.08 -19.13
N ALA A 181 -4.50 -2.89 -19.18
CA ALA A 181 -4.47 -4.19 -19.85
C ALA A 181 -4.52 -4.03 -21.38
N LEU A 182 -4.28 -5.11 -22.13
CA LEU A 182 -4.38 -5.06 -23.60
C LEU A 182 -5.85 -4.98 -24.05
N ALA A 183 -6.16 -3.98 -24.87
CA ALA A 183 -7.49 -3.80 -25.47
C ALA A 183 -7.97 -5.07 -26.20
N ALA A 184 -9.26 -5.40 -26.02
CA ALA A 184 -9.94 -6.54 -26.64
C ALA A 184 -9.33 -7.93 -26.35
N GLN A 185 -8.38 -8.04 -25.43
CA GLN A 185 -7.84 -9.32 -24.96
C GLN A 185 -8.62 -9.82 -23.75
N PRO A 186 -8.98 -11.12 -23.63
CA PRO A 186 -9.77 -11.56 -22.50
C PRO A 186 -8.98 -11.44 -21.19
N GLY A 187 -9.63 -10.88 -20.18
CA GLY A 187 -9.18 -10.83 -18.79
C GLY A 187 -10.11 -11.61 -17.87
N LEU A 188 -9.59 -11.99 -16.71
CA LEU A 188 -10.30 -12.69 -15.65
C LEU A 188 -9.99 -11.96 -14.34
N PHE A 189 -11.03 -11.35 -13.76
CA PHE A 189 -11.00 -11.01 -12.35
C PHE A 189 -11.13 -12.31 -11.54
N PHE A 190 -10.23 -12.50 -10.59
CA PHE A 190 -10.24 -13.65 -9.70
C PHE A 190 -9.93 -13.21 -8.27
N GLN A 191 -10.26 -14.08 -7.33
CA GLN A 191 -9.93 -13.89 -5.93
C GLN A 191 -9.17 -15.06 -5.32
N GLY A 192 -8.58 -14.84 -4.15
CA GLY A 192 -8.03 -15.86 -3.26
C GLY A 192 -8.23 -15.48 -1.79
N GLU A 193 -8.00 -16.43 -0.90
CA GLU A 193 -8.19 -16.26 0.56
C GLU A 193 -6.92 -15.83 1.29
N ASN A 194 -5.77 -15.83 0.61
CA ASN A 194 -4.53 -15.35 1.20
C ASN A 194 -3.68 -14.54 0.23
N PHE A 195 -2.81 -13.73 0.82
CA PHE A 195 -1.74 -13.05 0.12
C PHE A 195 -0.53 -13.97 -0.02
N ILE A 196 -0.07 -14.21 -1.24
CA ILE A 196 1.15 -14.96 -1.51
C ILE A 196 2.36 -14.12 -1.08
N ASN A 197 3.29 -14.75 -0.35
CA ASN A 197 4.53 -14.12 0.12
C ASN A 197 4.29 -12.79 0.87
N GLY A 198 3.29 -12.76 1.76
CA GLY A 198 2.94 -11.58 2.55
C GLY A 198 2.42 -10.40 1.73
N GLY A 199 1.98 -10.63 0.47
CA GLY A 199 1.55 -9.58 -0.44
C GLY A 199 2.60 -9.15 -1.46
N ASN A 200 3.81 -9.69 -1.40
CA ASN A 200 4.85 -9.45 -2.42
C ASN A 200 4.68 -10.32 -3.67
N GLY A 201 3.80 -11.32 -3.63
CA GLY A 201 3.52 -12.22 -4.75
C GLY A 201 4.69 -13.13 -5.13
N LEU A 202 4.50 -13.92 -6.19
CA LEU A 202 5.51 -14.76 -6.83
C LEU A 202 5.41 -14.64 -8.35
N ALA A 203 6.53 -14.79 -9.05
CA ALA A 203 6.57 -14.80 -10.52
C ALA A 203 5.57 -15.82 -11.10
N PHE A 204 4.71 -15.35 -12.01
CA PHE A 204 3.72 -16.17 -12.69
C PHE A 204 3.39 -15.54 -14.06
N GLY A 205 3.89 -16.17 -15.13
CA GLY A 205 3.87 -15.57 -16.46
C GLY A 205 4.78 -14.35 -16.53
N ASP A 206 4.30 -13.28 -17.18
CA ASP A 206 5.01 -12.00 -17.27
C ASP A 206 4.82 -11.11 -16.02
N GLY A 207 4.04 -11.56 -15.04
CA GLY A 207 3.67 -10.78 -13.86
C GLY A 207 3.90 -11.49 -12.54
N LEU A 208 3.31 -10.92 -11.48
CA LEU A 208 3.32 -11.49 -10.14
C LEU A 208 1.93 -11.99 -9.77
N ARG A 209 1.83 -13.22 -9.31
CA ARG A 209 0.61 -13.72 -8.68
C ARG A 209 0.65 -13.44 -7.19
N CYS A 210 -0.36 -12.73 -6.72
CA CYS A 210 -0.41 -12.19 -5.36
C CYS A 210 -1.56 -12.77 -4.55
N CYS A 211 -2.63 -13.19 -5.23
CA CYS A 211 -3.78 -13.86 -4.61
C CYS A 211 -3.68 -15.38 -4.76
N GLY A 212 -3.74 -16.08 -3.63
CA GLY A 212 -3.58 -17.53 -3.53
C GLY A 212 -4.68 -18.19 -2.69
N SER A 213 -4.62 -19.53 -2.65
CA SER A 213 -5.53 -20.45 -1.92
C SER A 213 -7.00 -20.31 -2.31
N ASN A 214 -7.69 -21.45 -2.49
CA ASN A 214 -9.10 -21.52 -2.88
C ASN A 214 -9.49 -20.44 -3.90
N VAL A 215 -8.82 -20.46 -5.06
CA VAL A 215 -8.96 -19.39 -6.05
C VAL A 215 -10.27 -19.53 -6.82
N PHE A 216 -11.08 -18.48 -6.77
CA PHE A 216 -12.36 -18.39 -7.46
C PHE A 216 -12.29 -17.41 -8.63
N ARG A 217 -12.99 -17.75 -9.71
CA ARG A 217 -13.18 -16.87 -10.87
C ARG A 217 -14.36 -15.95 -10.58
N VAL A 218 -14.13 -14.64 -10.58
CA VAL A 218 -15.18 -13.66 -10.32
C VAL A 218 -15.90 -13.33 -11.62
N GLN A 219 -15.18 -12.85 -12.64
CA GLN A 219 -15.78 -12.49 -13.92
C GLN A 219 -14.74 -12.47 -15.03
N ILE A 220 -15.12 -12.92 -16.23
CA ILE A 220 -14.33 -12.73 -17.44
C ILE A 220 -14.79 -11.42 -18.10
N VAL A 221 -13.87 -10.50 -18.34
CA VAL A 221 -14.14 -9.19 -18.94
C VAL A 221 -13.10 -8.90 -20.01
N PHE A 222 -13.52 -8.29 -21.11
CA PHE A 222 -12.63 -7.84 -22.18
C PHE A 222 -12.37 -6.34 -21.97
N PRO A 223 -11.12 -5.88 -21.84
CA PRO A 223 -10.80 -4.47 -21.77
C PRO A 223 -11.26 -3.75 -23.03
N ASP A 224 -11.75 -2.53 -22.84
CA ASP A 224 -12.17 -1.64 -23.91
C ASP A 224 -10.97 -1.14 -24.74
N ALA A 225 -11.23 -0.20 -25.66
CA ALA A 225 -10.19 0.35 -26.53
C ALA A 225 -9.07 1.10 -25.78
N SER A 226 -9.32 1.51 -24.53
CA SER A 226 -8.32 2.15 -23.66
C SER A 226 -7.53 1.16 -22.81
N GLY A 227 -7.86 -0.13 -22.87
CA GLY A 227 -7.26 -1.15 -22.01
C GLY A 227 -7.89 -1.21 -20.62
N THR A 228 -9.12 -0.70 -20.46
CA THR A 228 -9.85 -0.70 -19.19
C THR A 228 -10.90 -1.80 -19.17
N ALA A 229 -10.93 -2.61 -18.12
CA ALA A 229 -11.97 -3.59 -17.84
C ALA A 229 -12.53 -3.34 -16.43
N SER A 230 -13.85 -3.43 -16.26
CA SER A 230 -14.50 -3.33 -14.94
C SER A 230 -15.45 -4.50 -14.73
N THR A 231 -15.60 -4.94 -13.48
CA THR A 231 -16.65 -5.90 -13.13
C THR A 231 -18.03 -5.26 -13.31
N SER A 232 -18.97 -6.05 -13.79
CA SER A 232 -20.39 -5.68 -13.93
C SER A 232 -21.32 -6.65 -13.20
N GLU A 233 -20.77 -7.74 -12.69
CA GLU A 233 -21.44 -8.74 -11.86
C GLU A 233 -21.02 -8.58 -10.39
N SER A 234 -21.82 -9.13 -9.48
CA SER A 234 -21.52 -9.09 -8.04
C SER A 234 -20.18 -9.74 -7.74
N VAL A 235 -19.25 -8.94 -7.22
CA VAL A 235 -17.94 -9.44 -6.77
C VAL A 235 -18.10 -10.28 -5.50
N ALA A 236 -19.00 -9.87 -4.61
CA ALA A 236 -19.25 -10.58 -3.35
C ALA A 236 -19.89 -11.95 -3.60
N GLU A 237 -20.96 -12.02 -4.39
CA GLU A 237 -21.69 -13.26 -4.68
C GLU A 237 -20.84 -14.21 -5.52
N ASN A 238 -20.23 -13.74 -6.62
CA ASN A 238 -19.39 -14.61 -7.47
C ASN A 238 -18.12 -15.05 -6.73
N GLY A 239 -17.62 -14.23 -5.80
CA GLY A 239 -16.51 -14.57 -4.90
C GLY A 239 -16.93 -15.43 -3.70
N GLY A 240 -18.23 -15.59 -3.42
CA GLY A 240 -18.70 -16.25 -2.21
C GLY A 240 -18.21 -15.57 -0.92
N ALA A 241 -18.02 -14.25 -0.95
CA ALA A 241 -17.55 -13.48 0.19
C ALA A 241 -18.63 -13.36 1.28
N GLN A 242 -18.20 -13.46 2.53
CA GLN A 242 -19.04 -13.27 3.71
C GLN A 242 -18.49 -12.14 4.59
N SER A 243 -19.35 -11.53 5.41
CA SER A 243 -18.87 -10.55 6.39
C SER A 243 -17.84 -11.19 7.33
N GLY A 244 -16.74 -10.47 7.55
CA GLY A 244 -15.58 -10.94 8.31
C GLY A 244 -14.47 -11.51 7.45
N ASP A 245 -14.75 -11.84 6.17
CA ASP A 245 -13.73 -12.33 5.26
C ASP A 245 -12.77 -11.22 4.86
N THR A 246 -11.48 -11.55 4.72
CA THR A 246 -10.55 -10.76 3.92
C THR A 246 -10.23 -11.52 2.65
N ARG A 247 -10.47 -10.91 1.48
CA ARG A 247 -10.25 -11.50 0.17
C ARG A 247 -9.22 -10.68 -0.61
N CYS A 248 -8.35 -11.39 -1.33
CA CYS A 248 -7.40 -10.80 -2.28
C CYS A 248 -7.96 -10.92 -3.69
N TYR A 249 -8.07 -9.82 -4.43
CA TYR A 249 -8.49 -9.77 -5.82
C TYR A 249 -7.33 -9.41 -6.74
N GLN A 250 -7.33 -9.98 -7.94
CA GLN A 250 -6.34 -9.67 -8.97
C GLN A 250 -6.97 -9.88 -10.37
N SER A 251 -6.49 -9.14 -11.37
CA SER A 251 -6.84 -9.36 -12.77
C SER A 251 -5.72 -10.16 -13.46
N TRP A 252 -6.08 -11.28 -14.05
CA TRP A 252 -5.23 -12.04 -14.98
C TRP A 252 -5.68 -11.73 -16.39
N TYR A 253 -4.80 -11.27 -17.28
CA TYR A 253 -5.18 -10.89 -18.64
C TYR A 253 -4.21 -11.42 -19.68
N ARG A 254 -4.73 -11.60 -20.90
CA ARG A 254 -3.93 -12.09 -22.03
C ARG A 254 -3.02 -10.99 -22.56
N ASP A 255 -1.78 -11.39 -22.84
CA ASP A 255 -0.76 -10.56 -23.48
C ASP A 255 -0.04 -11.38 -24.58
N PRO A 256 -0.73 -11.73 -25.68
CA PRO A 256 -0.20 -12.69 -26.65
C PRO A 256 0.82 -12.11 -27.64
N SER A 257 0.95 -10.79 -27.73
CA SER A 257 1.81 -10.14 -28.73
C SER A 257 3.28 -10.51 -28.49
N GLY A 258 3.96 -11.08 -29.48
CA GLY A 258 5.35 -11.52 -29.32
C GLY A 258 5.56 -12.61 -28.26
N GLY A 259 4.48 -13.23 -27.77
CA GLY A 259 4.51 -14.15 -26.64
C GLY A 259 4.54 -13.47 -25.27
N GLY A 260 4.33 -12.16 -25.16
CA GLY A 260 4.47 -11.41 -23.91
C GLY A 260 5.86 -10.80 -23.72
N VAL A 261 6.04 -9.97 -22.70
CA VAL A 261 7.30 -9.30 -22.36
C VAL A 261 8.39 -10.29 -21.94
N CYS A 262 8.02 -11.34 -21.19
CA CYS A 262 8.94 -12.38 -20.73
C CYS A 262 8.74 -13.72 -21.45
N GLY A 263 8.04 -13.71 -22.58
CA GLY A 263 7.74 -14.91 -23.36
C GLY A 263 6.57 -15.75 -22.82
N TRP A 264 5.78 -15.20 -21.89
CA TRP A 264 4.50 -15.77 -21.48
C TRP A 264 3.31 -14.95 -21.99
N ALA A 265 2.36 -15.58 -22.67
CA ALA A 265 1.25 -14.89 -23.35
C ALA A 265 0.16 -14.29 -22.42
N PHE A 266 0.51 -13.95 -21.17
CA PHE A 266 -0.37 -13.39 -20.15
C PHE A 266 0.43 -12.66 -19.06
N ASN A 267 -0.24 -11.73 -18.41
CA ASN A 267 0.30 -10.94 -17.31
C ASN A 267 -0.79 -10.72 -16.22
N LEU A 268 -0.45 -10.07 -15.12
CA LEU A 268 -1.33 -9.79 -13.99
C LEU A 268 -1.25 -8.32 -13.57
N SER A 269 -2.34 -7.81 -13.02
CA SER A 269 -2.36 -6.51 -12.32
C SER A 269 -1.63 -6.59 -10.98
N ASN A 270 -1.51 -5.47 -10.26
CA ASN A 270 -1.35 -5.53 -8.80
C ASN A 270 -2.56 -6.25 -8.15
N ALA A 271 -2.48 -6.54 -6.86
CA ALA A 271 -3.60 -7.07 -6.11
C ALA A 271 -4.36 -5.96 -5.35
N TYR A 272 -5.58 -6.29 -4.94
CA TYR A 272 -6.43 -5.44 -4.12
C TYR A 272 -7.06 -6.28 -2.99
N SER A 273 -6.89 -5.87 -1.74
CA SER A 273 -7.43 -6.53 -0.57
C SER A 273 -8.73 -5.86 -0.13
N VAL A 274 -9.78 -6.65 0.06
CA VAL A 274 -11.06 -6.18 0.65
C VAL A 274 -11.34 -6.98 1.91
N SER A 275 -11.62 -6.29 3.00
CA SER A 275 -12.17 -6.90 4.23
C SER A 275 -13.66 -6.64 4.27
N TRP A 276 -14.46 -7.69 4.07
CA TRP A 276 -15.90 -7.61 3.90
C TRP A 276 -16.65 -7.38 5.20
N THR A 277 -17.62 -6.48 5.20
CA THR A 277 -18.55 -6.23 6.31
C THR A 277 -19.97 -6.60 5.92
N PHE A 278 -20.87 -6.64 6.91
CA PHE A 278 -22.30 -6.58 6.64
C PHE A 278 -22.64 -5.25 5.96
#